data_AF-A0A3L6NPK6-F1
#
_entry.id   AF-A0A3L6NPK6-F1
#
_cell.length_a   1.000
_cell.length_b   1.000
_cell.length_c   1.000
_cell.angle_alpha   90.00
_cell.angle_beta   90.00
_cell.angle_gamma   90.00
#
_symmetry.space_group_name_H-M   'P 1'
#
loop_
_entity.id
_entity.type
_entity.pdbx_description
1 polymer ?
#
loop_
_entity_poly.entity_id
_entity_poly.type
_entity_poly.pdbx_seq_one_letter_code
_entity_poly.pdbx_strand_id
1 'polypeptide(L)'
;MCIAIDAAIPSTKELDAIVIPNADNVRGYLHLPTELPAYPGVDIDWKSSHPDVVSDRPRGRIAAGVVKRPPVDSDAVTVHLTACLKDGGYRPLCRQFPVTVQPSVDVAQFSRYAMTNFARSNSNIGQQVYFATSVGNDPTAWVATNDGRAALNSTRGMHGTRDPVVVRTPEGYRFFLIPTDLNVDGVDYGWKDWDWAQSGASRYIEVWESDDLRNWSQQRHVLVSPEEAGMTYAPEAIWDPEIGAFVVFWTSSMYPKGTHYSSDKSDPNGRYPLTGGQTLYSTTRDFVNFSPAKVMTARTGHGTLDPVIIPDGKGYYQRIVSDRNSTGVNLTWYGLPCDSEDLYQEKSTIRPRTAR
;
A
#
# COMPACT_ATOMS: atom_id res chain seq x y z
N MET A 1 1.61 -46.90 -9.33
CA MET A 1 0.42 -46.43 -8.59
C MET A 1 0.37 -44.92 -8.78
N CYS A 2 -0.37 -44.45 -9.78
CA CYS A 2 -0.57 -43.01 -9.98
C CYS A 2 -1.53 -42.53 -8.90
N ILE A 3 -1.07 -41.65 -8.03
CA ILE A 3 -1.94 -40.90 -7.14
C ILE A 3 -2.61 -39.85 -8.03
N ALA A 4 -3.81 -40.17 -8.53
CA ALA A 4 -4.71 -39.14 -9.01
C ALA A 4 -5.08 -38.29 -7.78
N ILE A 5 -4.54 -37.08 -7.73
CA ILE A 5 -5.10 -36.04 -6.89
C ILE A 5 -6.46 -35.76 -7.54
N ASP A 6 -7.55 -36.14 -6.88
CA ASP A 6 -8.88 -35.65 -7.24
C ASP A 6 -8.87 -34.13 -7.09
N ALA A 7 -8.44 -33.43 -8.14
CA ALA A 7 -8.70 -32.01 -8.27
C ALA A 7 -10.22 -31.88 -8.35
N ALA A 8 -10.84 -31.38 -7.29
CA ALA A 8 -12.26 -31.12 -7.26
C ALA A 8 -12.65 -30.36 -8.54
N ILE A 9 -13.69 -30.84 -9.23
CA ILE A 9 -14.22 -30.16 -10.42
C ILE A 9 -14.53 -28.72 -10.00
N PRO A 10 -13.92 -27.71 -10.64
CA PRO A 10 -14.21 -26.33 -10.31
C PRO A 10 -15.72 -26.07 -10.51
N SER A 11 -16.33 -25.33 -9.60
CA SER A 11 -17.70 -24.81 -9.65
C SER A 11 -17.68 -23.28 -9.86
N THR A 12 -18.79 -22.64 -10.16
CA THR A 12 -18.78 -21.15 -10.22
C THR A 12 -18.39 -20.48 -8.88
N LYS A 13 -18.35 -21.24 -7.77
CA LYS A 13 -17.94 -20.74 -6.46
C LYS A 13 -16.48 -20.32 -6.39
N GLU A 14 -15.58 -20.84 -7.22
CA GLU A 14 -14.18 -20.38 -7.17
C GLU A 14 -14.04 -18.96 -7.68
N LEU A 15 -14.86 -18.57 -8.67
CA LEU A 15 -14.94 -17.20 -9.15
C LEU A 15 -15.65 -16.27 -8.14
N ASP A 16 -16.28 -16.79 -7.07
CA ASP A 16 -16.84 -15.97 -5.98
C ASP A 16 -15.76 -15.29 -5.14
N ALA A 17 -14.52 -15.81 -5.15
CA ALA A 17 -13.38 -15.19 -4.49
C ALA A 17 -12.91 -13.90 -5.19
N ILE A 18 -13.26 -13.70 -6.46
CA ILE A 18 -12.92 -12.47 -7.18
C ILE A 18 -13.83 -11.34 -6.68
N VAL A 19 -13.19 -10.30 -6.16
CA VAL A 19 -13.84 -9.05 -5.78
C VAL A 19 -13.25 -7.94 -6.65
N ILE A 20 -14.12 -7.16 -7.28
CA ILE A 20 -13.73 -5.91 -7.95
C ILE A 20 -14.09 -4.77 -6.98
N PRO A 21 -13.10 -4.13 -6.33
CA PRO A 21 -13.37 -3.04 -5.40
C PRO A 21 -14.10 -1.89 -6.11
N ASN A 22 -15.12 -1.33 -5.46
CA ASN A 22 -15.91 -0.21 -5.97
C ASN A 22 -16.53 -0.49 -7.35
N ALA A 23 -17.01 -1.71 -7.61
CA ALA A 23 -17.55 -2.12 -8.91
C ALA A 23 -18.69 -1.20 -9.41
N ASP A 24 -19.50 -0.60 -8.54
CA ASP A 24 -20.57 0.35 -8.88
C ASP A 24 -20.11 1.82 -8.98
N ASN A 25 -18.88 2.12 -8.61
CA ASN A 25 -18.29 3.47 -8.59
C ASN A 25 -16.82 3.43 -9.07
N VAL A 26 -16.61 2.90 -10.28
CA VAL A 26 -15.28 2.76 -10.88
C VAL A 26 -14.78 4.11 -11.39
N ARG A 27 -13.65 4.56 -10.84
CA ARG A 27 -13.01 5.85 -11.15
C ARG A 27 -11.53 5.75 -11.53
N GLY A 28 -10.94 4.55 -11.49
CA GLY A 28 -9.55 4.27 -11.80
C GLY A 28 -9.37 2.86 -12.33
N TYR A 29 -8.13 2.46 -12.60
CA TYR A 29 -7.83 1.14 -13.17
C TYR A 29 -8.25 0.00 -12.23
N LEU A 30 -8.76 -1.08 -12.81
CA LEU A 30 -9.21 -2.26 -12.06
C LEU A 30 -8.07 -3.28 -11.93
N HIS A 31 -8.04 -4.00 -10.81
CA HIS A 31 -7.28 -5.24 -10.68
C HIS A 31 -8.11 -6.39 -11.23
N LEU A 32 -7.65 -7.02 -12.32
CA LEU A 32 -8.27 -8.21 -12.89
C LEU A 32 -7.30 -9.40 -12.66
N PRO A 33 -7.53 -10.25 -11.65
CA PRO A 33 -6.63 -11.35 -11.34
C PRO A 33 -6.59 -12.34 -12.49
N THR A 34 -5.39 -12.80 -12.85
CA THR A 34 -5.17 -13.84 -13.87
C THR A 34 -5.03 -15.23 -13.26
N GLU A 35 -4.98 -15.33 -11.93
CA GLU A 35 -4.84 -16.55 -11.16
C GLU A 35 -5.57 -16.40 -9.82
N LEU A 36 -5.89 -17.53 -9.17
CA LEU A 36 -6.45 -17.54 -7.81
C LEU A 36 -5.50 -18.28 -6.88
N PRO A 37 -5.08 -17.69 -5.74
CA PRO A 37 -4.18 -18.36 -4.79
C PRO A 37 -4.71 -19.71 -4.28
N ALA A 38 -6.03 -19.85 -4.15
CA ALA A 38 -6.67 -21.09 -3.72
C ALA A 38 -6.64 -22.20 -4.78
N TYR A 39 -6.35 -21.86 -6.05
CA TYR A 39 -6.36 -22.77 -7.20
C TYR A 39 -5.12 -22.53 -8.08
N PRO A 40 -3.91 -22.85 -7.56
CA PRO A 40 -2.68 -22.60 -8.29
C PRO A 40 -2.64 -23.41 -9.59
N GLY A 41 -2.21 -22.76 -10.68
CA GLY A 41 -2.12 -23.38 -12.01
C GLY A 41 -3.39 -23.28 -12.86
N VAL A 42 -4.47 -22.67 -12.35
CA VAL A 42 -5.68 -22.37 -13.12
C VAL A 42 -5.68 -20.88 -13.52
N ASP A 43 -5.57 -20.62 -14.81
CA ASP A 43 -5.58 -19.26 -15.35
C ASP A 43 -7.00 -18.71 -15.46
N ILE A 44 -7.15 -17.40 -15.30
CA ILE A 44 -8.39 -16.66 -15.55
C ILE A 44 -8.26 -15.85 -16.84
N ASP A 45 -9.14 -16.11 -17.80
CA ASP A 45 -9.34 -15.26 -18.97
C ASP A 45 -10.44 -14.25 -18.72
N TRP A 46 -10.16 -12.99 -19.02
CA TRP A 46 -11.14 -11.90 -18.95
C TRP A 46 -11.67 -11.53 -20.34
N LYS A 47 -12.96 -11.18 -20.39
CA LYS A 47 -13.58 -10.50 -21.54
C LYS A 47 -14.39 -9.30 -21.09
N SER A 48 -14.32 -8.22 -21.85
CA SER A 48 -15.10 -7.01 -21.62
C SER A 48 -16.17 -6.86 -22.68
N SER A 49 -17.38 -6.50 -22.27
CA SER A 49 -18.45 -6.05 -23.19
C SER A 49 -18.13 -4.72 -23.88
N HIS A 50 -17.24 -3.91 -23.29
CA HIS A 50 -16.80 -2.61 -23.82
C HIS A 50 -15.27 -2.46 -23.62
N PRO A 51 -14.43 -3.15 -24.42
CA PRO A 51 -12.97 -3.14 -24.24
C PRO A 51 -12.31 -1.77 -24.42
N ASP A 52 -13.00 -0.82 -25.07
CA ASP A 52 -12.57 0.57 -25.20
C ASP A 52 -12.78 1.39 -23.92
N VAL A 53 -13.68 0.95 -23.02
CA VAL A 53 -13.98 1.57 -21.73
C VAL A 53 -13.23 0.87 -20.60
N VAL A 54 -13.27 -0.47 -20.54
CA VAL A 54 -12.46 -1.27 -19.61
C VAL A 54 -11.74 -2.34 -20.41
N SER A 55 -10.41 -2.26 -20.49
CA SER A 55 -9.62 -3.22 -21.26
C SER A 55 -9.66 -4.60 -20.62
N ASP A 56 -9.84 -5.63 -21.42
CA ASP A 56 -9.77 -7.05 -21.01
C ASP A 56 -8.42 -7.70 -21.38
N ARG A 57 -7.54 -6.92 -22.01
CA ARG A 57 -6.19 -7.34 -22.39
C ARG A 57 -5.13 -6.36 -21.89
N PRO A 58 -3.90 -6.84 -21.63
CA PRO A 58 -2.78 -5.98 -21.29
C PRO A 58 -2.40 -5.08 -22.48
N ARG A 59 -1.83 -3.91 -22.16
CA ARG A 59 -1.27 -2.95 -23.11
C ARG A 59 0.21 -2.75 -22.80
N GLY A 60 1.08 -3.50 -23.50
CA GLY A 60 2.50 -3.55 -23.17
C GLY A 60 2.72 -4.09 -21.75
N ARG A 61 3.30 -3.26 -20.87
CA ARG A 61 3.56 -3.61 -19.46
C ARG A 61 2.38 -3.33 -18.52
N ILE A 62 1.33 -2.67 -19.00
CA ILE A 62 0.14 -2.37 -18.22
C ILE A 62 -0.82 -3.56 -18.29
N ALA A 63 -1.14 -4.17 -17.15
CA ALA A 63 -2.10 -5.28 -17.07
C ALA A 63 -3.51 -4.87 -17.56
N ALA A 64 -4.34 -5.85 -17.94
CA ALA A 64 -5.76 -5.64 -18.26
C ALA A 64 -6.51 -4.92 -17.12
N GLY A 65 -7.65 -4.31 -17.41
CA GLY A 65 -8.40 -3.48 -16.46
C GLY A 65 -8.09 -1.99 -16.56
N VAL A 66 -7.49 -1.53 -17.67
CA VAL A 66 -7.31 -0.09 -17.94
C VAL A 66 -8.67 0.53 -18.16
N VAL A 67 -8.99 1.56 -17.38
CA VAL A 67 -10.29 2.25 -17.45
C VAL A 67 -10.14 3.57 -18.20
N LYS A 68 -10.96 3.74 -19.24
CA LYS A 68 -11.19 5.01 -19.91
C LYS A 68 -12.56 5.54 -19.49
N ARG A 69 -12.56 6.59 -18.68
CA ARG A 69 -13.79 7.19 -18.16
C ARG A 69 -14.54 7.94 -19.27
N PRO A 70 -15.88 7.94 -19.25
CA PRO A 70 -16.69 8.82 -20.10
C PRO A 70 -16.31 10.31 -19.92
N PRO A 71 -16.61 11.20 -20.87
CA PRO A 71 -16.37 12.64 -20.73
C PRO A 71 -17.09 13.26 -19.52
N VAL A 72 -16.69 14.49 -19.15
CA VAL A 72 -17.41 15.30 -18.16
C VAL A 72 -18.87 15.49 -18.61
N ASP A 73 -19.79 15.52 -17.64
CA ASP A 73 -21.25 15.67 -17.83
C ASP A 73 -21.94 14.59 -18.67
N SER A 74 -21.26 13.47 -18.96
CA SER A 74 -21.88 12.31 -19.60
C SER A 74 -22.39 11.29 -18.59
N ASP A 75 -23.28 10.40 -19.03
CA ASP A 75 -23.78 9.31 -18.19
C ASP A 75 -22.67 8.30 -17.85
N ALA A 76 -22.80 7.66 -16.69
CA ALA A 76 -21.96 6.53 -16.33
C ALA A 76 -22.21 5.35 -17.30
N VAL A 77 -21.16 4.57 -17.56
CA VAL A 77 -21.22 3.42 -18.48
C VAL A 77 -21.10 2.11 -17.71
N THR A 78 -22.09 1.24 -17.86
CA THR A 78 -22.03 -0.13 -17.33
C THR A 78 -21.26 -1.04 -18.29
N VAL A 79 -20.20 -1.66 -17.79
CA VAL A 79 -19.40 -2.67 -18.49
C VAL A 79 -19.54 -3.99 -17.77
N HIS A 80 -19.96 -5.02 -18.50
CA HIS A 80 -19.92 -6.39 -18.01
C HIS A 80 -18.56 -7.00 -18.32
N LEU A 81 -17.83 -7.38 -17.27
CA LEU A 81 -16.57 -8.13 -17.34
C LEU A 81 -16.87 -9.61 -17.07
N THR A 82 -16.39 -10.50 -17.92
CA THR A 82 -16.57 -11.95 -17.75
C THR A 82 -15.22 -12.58 -17.46
N ALA A 83 -15.06 -13.18 -16.27
CA ALA A 83 -13.92 -14.02 -15.92
C ALA A 83 -14.26 -15.48 -16.25
N CYS A 84 -13.37 -16.20 -16.91
CA CYS A 84 -13.51 -17.61 -17.21
C CYS A 84 -12.28 -18.38 -16.74
N LEU A 85 -12.48 -19.47 -15.98
CA LEU A 85 -11.40 -20.39 -15.65
C LEU A 85 -10.99 -21.17 -16.91
N LYS A 86 -9.69 -21.15 -17.21
CA LYS A 86 -9.07 -22.05 -18.17
C LYS A 86 -8.70 -23.34 -17.43
N ASP A 87 -9.37 -24.45 -17.73
CA ASP A 87 -8.85 -25.76 -17.35
C ASP A 87 -9.07 -26.85 -18.40
N GLY A 88 -7.95 -27.46 -18.81
CA GLY A 88 -7.71 -28.90 -18.96
C GLY A 88 -8.52 -29.77 -19.93
N GLY A 89 -9.64 -29.29 -20.49
CA GLY A 89 -10.51 -30.10 -21.37
C GLY A 89 -12.00 -30.11 -21.01
N TYR A 90 -12.46 -29.27 -20.07
CA TYR A 90 -13.89 -29.10 -19.73
C TYR A 90 -14.44 -27.75 -20.24
N ARG A 91 -15.77 -27.58 -20.21
CA ARG A 91 -16.41 -26.31 -20.59
C ARG A 91 -15.91 -25.18 -19.68
N PRO A 92 -15.56 -24.00 -20.23
CA PRO A 92 -15.07 -22.89 -19.42
C PRO A 92 -16.15 -22.46 -18.43
N LEU A 93 -15.79 -22.45 -17.15
CA LEU A 93 -16.62 -21.93 -16.07
C LEU A 93 -16.42 -20.42 -16.02
N CYS A 94 -17.49 -19.68 -16.23
CA CYS A 94 -17.45 -18.23 -16.35
C CYS A 94 -18.38 -17.54 -15.36
N ARG A 95 -17.99 -16.36 -14.87
CA ARG A 95 -18.79 -15.47 -14.05
C ARG A 95 -18.70 -14.06 -14.60
N GLN A 96 -19.83 -13.36 -14.59
CA GLN A 96 -19.92 -11.97 -15.03
C GLN A 96 -19.92 -11.03 -13.82
N PHE A 97 -19.21 -9.93 -13.96
CA PHE A 97 -19.05 -8.85 -13.00
C PHE A 97 -19.52 -7.56 -13.68
N PRO A 98 -20.71 -7.04 -13.34
CA PRO A 98 -21.10 -5.71 -13.79
C PRO A 98 -20.24 -4.68 -13.07
N VAL A 99 -19.62 -3.77 -13.82
CA VAL A 99 -18.94 -2.59 -13.29
C VAL A 99 -19.52 -1.31 -13.89
N THR A 100 -19.64 -0.25 -13.10
CA THR A 100 -20.17 1.05 -13.52
C THR A 100 -19.05 2.07 -13.49
N VAL A 101 -18.63 2.50 -14.69
CA VAL A 101 -17.56 3.47 -14.88
C VAL A 101 -18.14 4.87 -14.84
N GLN A 102 -17.70 5.66 -13.87
CA GLN A 102 -18.18 7.02 -13.66
C GLN A 102 -17.54 7.99 -14.66
N PRO A 103 -18.30 9.00 -15.14
CA PRO A 103 -17.76 10.03 -16.04
C PRO A 103 -16.58 10.75 -15.40
N SER A 104 -15.70 11.29 -16.24
CA SER A 104 -14.61 12.17 -15.83
C SER A 104 -15.17 13.43 -15.17
N VAL A 105 -14.30 14.18 -14.52
CA VAL A 105 -14.68 15.39 -13.79
C VAL A 105 -13.64 16.46 -14.08
N ASP A 106 -14.02 17.74 -13.96
CA ASP A 106 -13.11 18.86 -14.12
C ASP A 106 -12.38 19.22 -12.81
N VAL A 107 -11.05 19.14 -12.83
CA VAL A 107 -10.24 19.35 -11.64
C VAL A 107 -10.16 20.85 -11.41
N ALA A 108 -10.78 21.33 -10.34
CA ALA A 108 -10.67 22.72 -9.94
C ALA A 108 -9.21 23.13 -9.69
N GLN A 109 -8.90 24.39 -9.98
CA GLN A 109 -7.58 24.95 -9.72
C GLN A 109 -7.23 24.83 -8.22
N PHE A 110 -6.02 24.34 -7.94
CA PHE A 110 -5.54 24.22 -6.56
C PHE A 110 -5.23 25.61 -5.98
N SER A 111 -5.64 25.82 -4.74
CA SER A 111 -5.47 27.10 -4.03
C SER A 111 -4.73 26.96 -2.69
N ARG A 112 -4.57 25.73 -2.19
CA ARG A 112 -4.03 25.40 -0.87
C ARG A 112 -3.34 24.03 -0.89
N TYR A 113 -2.50 23.81 0.10
CA TYR A 113 -1.92 22.53 0.48
C TYR A 113 -2.78 21.87 1.57
N ALA A 114 -2.78 20.54 1.59
CA ALA A 114 -3.36 19.74 2.67
C ALA A 114 -2.24 18.94 3.33
N MET A 115 -2.31 18.84 4.66
CA MET A 115 -1.39 18.05 5.47
C MET A 115 -2.20 17.02 6.23
N THR A 116 -1.75 15.78 6.19
CA THR A 116 -2.14 14.73 7.13
C THR A 116 -1.05 14.56 8.17
N ASN A 117 -1.46 14.41 9.44
CA ASN A 117 -0.52 14.25 10.54
C ASN A 117 -1.14 13.45 11.69
N PHE A 118 -0.31 13.16 12.69
CA PHE A 118 -0.73 12.73 14.03
C PHE A 118 -0.18 13.74 15.05
N ALA A 119 -0.77 13.85 16.23
CA ALA A 119 -0.50 14.93 17.18
C ALA A 119 0.83 14.77 17.99
N ARG A 120 1.72 13.85 17.58
CA ARG A 120 3.00 13.50 18.23
C ARG A 120 2.91 13.44 19.77
N SER A 121 1.78 13.00 20.31
CA SER A 121 1.66 12.63 21.71
C SER A 121 1.81 11.13 21.82
N ASN A 122 2.60 10.66 22.77
CA ASN A 122 2.59 9.27 23.21
C ASN A 122 1.30 9.02 24.02
N SER A 123 0.17 9.05 23.31
CA SER A 123 -1.14 8.70 23.82
C SER A 123 -1.99 8.14 22.68
N ASN A 124 -2.98 7.33 23.03
CA ASN A 124 -3.90 6.77 22.05
C ASN A 124 -4.65 7.88 21.27
N ILE A 125 -5.01 8.98 21.92
CA ILE A 125 -5.74 10.08 21.29
C ILE A 125 -4.88 10.78 20.24
N GLY A 126 -3.60 11.03 20.52
CA GLY A 126 -2.74 11.74 19.56
C GLY A 126 -2.08 10.87 18.50
N GLN A 127 -2.24 9.56 18.55
CA GLN A 127 -1.84 8.61 17.49
C GLN A 127 -3.06 8.27 16.62
N GLN A 128 -3.75 9.30 16.14
CA GLN A 128 -4.89 9.22 15.24
C GLN A 128 -4.64 10.15 14.05
N VAL A 129 -5.52 10.13 13.05
CA VAL A 129 -5.34 10.94 11.84
C VAL A 129 -5.94 12.33 12.03
N TYR A 130 -5.12 13.34 11.83
CA TYR A 130 -5.48 14.76 11.83
C TYR A 130 -5.21 15.37 10.46
N PHE A 131 -5.91 16.45 10.15
CA PHE A 131 -5.71 17.21 8.92
C PHE A 131 -5.51 18.70 9.22
N ALA A 132 -4.64 19.33 8.45
CA ALA A 132 -4.50 20.77 8.36
C ALA A 132 -4.55 21.23 6.90
N THR A 133 -4.89 22.49 6.68
CA THR A 133 -4.81 23.13 5.37
C THR A 133 -3.95 24.37 5.45
N SER A 134 -3.24 24.69 4.37
CA SER A 134 -2.48 25.92 4.33
C SER A 134 -3.38 27.16 4.25
N VAL A 135 -2.86 28.28 4.73
CA VAL A 135 -3.48 29.61 4.56
C VAL A 135 -3.16 30.12 3.16
N GLY A 136 -4.08 29.88 2.21
CA GLY A 136 -3.82 30.17 0.80
C GLY A 136 -2.71 29.28 0.23
N ASN A 137 -2.00 29.77 -0.78
CA ASN A 137 -0.90 29.04 -1.41
C ASN A 137 0.44 29.28 -0.68
N ASP A 138 0.46 29.06 0.63
CA ASP A 138 1.63 29.27 1.49
C ASP A 138 1.97 27.98 2.26
N PRO A 139 3.08 27.29 1.95
CA PRO A 139 3.45 26.04 2.61
C PRO A 139 3.94 26.24 4.06
N THR A 140 4.06 27.48 4.56
CA THR A 140 4.58 27.79 5.89
C THR A 140 3.51 28.18 6.91
N ALA A 141 2.28 28.44 6.48
CA ALA A 141 1.17 28.86 7.34
C ALA A 141 0.02 27.85 7.27
N TRP A 142 -0.37 27.28 8.41
CA TRP A 142 -1.32 26.18 8.48
C TRP A 142 -2.43 26.43 9.50
N VAL A 143 -3.63 25.93 9.20
CA VAL A 143 -4.78 25.90 10.11
C VAL A 143 -5.27 24.46 10.21
N ALA A 144 -5.37 23.96 11.44
CA ALA A 144 -5.95 22.66 11.72
C ALA A 144 -7.42 22.64 11.28
N THR A 145 -7.82 21.55 10.63
CA THR A 145 -9.23 21.31 10.31
C THR A 145 -9.93 20.62 11.49
N ASN A 146 -11.26 20.48 11.42
CA ASN A 146 -12.04 19.75 12.42
C ASN A 146 -11.79 20.21 13.87
N ASP A 147 -11.63 21.53 14.07
CA ASP A 147 -11.31 22.15 15.36
C ASP A 147 -10.09 21.56 16.08
N GLY A 148 -9.12 21.05 15.32
CA GLY A 148 -7.92 20.40 15.86
C GLY A 148 -8.16 19.00 16.44
N ARG A 149 -9.34 18.41 16.22
CA ARG A 149 -9.67 17.03 16.63
C ARG A 149 -9.30 16.03 15.55
N ALA A 150 -9.04 14.79 15.96
CA ALA A 150 -8.81 13.70 15.02
C ALA A 150 -10.00 13.57 14.06
N ALA A 151 -9.71 13.45 12.77
CA ALA A 151 -10.71 13.26 11.73
C ALA A 151 -11.03 11.78 11.53
N LEU A 152 -10.04 10.89 11.67
CA LEU A 152 -10.22 9.45 11.59
C LEU A 152 -9.53 8.80 12.80
N ASN A 153 -10.23 7.84 13.41
CA ASN A 153 -9.70 7.03 14.50
C ASN A 153 -9.46 5.61 13.99
N SER A 154 -8.31 5.04 14.36
CA SER A 154 -8.00 3.64 14.16
C SER A 154 -8.72 2.78 15.19
N THR A 155 -9.47 1.80 14.71
CA THR A 155 -10.24 0.82 15.47
C THR A 155 -9.84 -0.62 15.14
N ARG A 156 -8.75 -0.81 14.39
CA ARG A 156 -8.16 -2.10 14.00
C ARG A 156 -6.67 -2.12 14.34
N GLY A 157 -6.04 -3.29 14.23
CA GLY A 157 -4.61 -3.44 14.43
C GLY A 157 -4.19 -3.00 15.83
N MET A 158 -3.26 -2.06 15.90
CA MET A 158 -2.76 -1.45 17.13
C MET A 158 -3.61 -0.30 17.66
N HIS A 159 -4.74 0.04 17.01
CA HIS A 159 -5.64 1.13 17.39
C HIS A 159 -4.99 2.53 17.41
N GLY A 160 -3.82 2.67 16.80
CA GLY A 160 -3.11 3.92 16.62
C GLY A 160 -2.51 4.00 15.23
N THR A 161 -2.33 5.22 14.74
CA THR A 161 -1.77 5.51 13.43
C THR A 161 -0.65 6.53 13.53
N ARG A 162 0.36 6.34 12.67
CA ARG A 162 1.50 7.24 12.51
C ARG A 162 1.79 7.45 11.04
N ASP A 163 2.52 8.52 10.77
CA ASP A 163 3.05 8.84 9.44
C ASP A 163 2.00 8.77 8.29
N PRO A 164 0.80 9.36 8.46
CA PRO A 164 -0.26 9.28 7.45
C PRO A 164 0.11 10.07 6.19
N VAL A 165 -0.05 9.45 5.02
CA VAL A 165 0.01 10.14 3.72
C VAL A 165 -1.28 9.97 2.92
N VAL A 166 -1.67 11.02 2.19
CA VAL A 166 -2.76 10.98 1.21
C VAL A 166 -2.18 10.78 -0.18
N VAL A 167 -2.59 9.69 -0.83
CA VAL A 167 -2.24 9.33 -2.19
C VAL A 167 -3.43 9.65 -3.09
N ARG A 168 -3.20 10.49 -4.10
CA ARG A 168 -4.22 10.83 -5.11
C ARG A 168 -4.07 9.93 -6.33
N THR A 169 -5.18 9.43 -6.89
CA THR A 169 -5.13 8.72 -8.17
C THR A 169 -4.76 9.66 -9.33
N PRO A 170 -4.17 9.13 -10.43
CA PRO A 170 -3.79 9.95 -11.58
C PRO A 170 -4.97 10.71 -12.21
N GLU A 171 -6.17 10.15 -12.13
CA GLU A 171 -7.39 10.77 -12.64
C GLU A 171 -7.80 11.97 -11.77
N GLY A 172 -7.34 12.05 -10.52
CA GLY A 172 -7.44 13.23 -9.66
C GLY A 172 -8.56 13.23 -8.63
N TYR A 173 -9.35 12.15 -8.53
CA TYR A 173 -10.65 12.14 -7.84
C TYR A 173 -10.82 11.09 -6.76
N ARG A 174 -9.93 10.11 -6.68
CA ARG A 174 -9.92 9.18 -5.56
C ARG A 174 -8.64 9.39 -4.77
N PHE A 175 -8.80 9.28 -3.47
CA PHE A 175 -7.77 9.50 -2.48
C PHE A 175 -7.70 8.28 -1.58
N PHE A 176 -6.49 7.83 -1.32
CA PHE A 176 -6.20 6.80 -0.32
C PHE A 176 -5.38 7.44 0.79
N LEU A 177 -5.79 7.26 2.03
CA LEU A 177 -4.99 7.63 3.19
C LEU A 177 -4.38 6.37 3.76
N ILE A 178 -3.05 6.32 3.78
CA ILE A 178 -2.27 5.17 4.20
C ILE A 178 -1.31 5.56 5.32
N PRO A 179 -1.62 5.25 6.60
CA PRO A 179 -0.69 5.39 7.70
C PRO A 179 -0.09 4.04 8.12
N THR A 180 0.96 4.14 8.93
CA THR A 180 1.46 3.04 9.74
C THR A 180 0.42 2.64 10.80
N ASP A 181 0.21 1.34 10.97
CA ASP A 181 -0.48 0.77 12.13
C ASP A 181 0.51 0.66 13.32
N LEU A 182 0.50 1.67 14.18
CA LEU A 182 1.37 1.70 15.37
C LEU A 182 0.78 2.58 16.47
N ASN A 183 0.79 2.04 17.69
CA ASN A 183 0.43 2.73 18.91
C ASN A 183 1.50 2.48 19.97
N VAL A 184 2.38 3.47 20.19
CA VAL A 184 3.56 3.28 21.07
C VAL A 184 3.25 3.29 22.57
N ASP A 185 1.97 3.38 22.93
CA ASP A 185 1.51 3.33 24.33
C ASP A 185 0.36 2.33 24.51
N GLY A 186 -0.05 1.68 23.41
CA GLY A 186 -1.15 0.73 23.38
C GLY A 186 -0.73 -0.66 23.83
N VAL A 187 -0.38 -0.82 25.12
CA VAL A 187 0.00 -2.15 25.68
C VAL A 187 -1.13 -3.17 25.47
N ASP A 188 -2.39 -2.74 25.66
CA ASP A 188 -3.58 -3.54 25.41
C ASP A 188 -3.74 -3.94 23.93
N TYR A 189 -3.05 -3.23 23.03
CA TYR A 189 -3.04 -3.43 21.58
C TYR A 189 -1.71 -3.98 21.05
N GLY A 190 -0.87 -4.54 21.95
CA GLY A 190 0.31 -5.30 21.58
C GLY A 190 1.65 -4.57 21.72
N TRP A 191 1.67 -3.28 22.08
CA TRP A 191 2.93 -2.57 22.36
C TRP A 191 3.73 -3.26 23.47
N LYS A 192 5.05 -3.32 23.31
CA LYS A 192 5.99 -3.91 24.29
C LYS A 192 7.15 -2.97 24.60
N ASP A 193 8.02 -2.78 23.63
CA ASP A 193 9.23 -1.97 23.71
C ASP A 193 9.74 -1.64 22.29
N TRP A 194 10.87 -0.93 22.20
CA TRP A 194 11.48 -0.54 20.94
C TRP A 194 12.24 -1.66 20.20
N ASP A 195 12.59 -2.75 20.89
CA ASP A 195 13.16 -3.94 20.24
C ASP A 195 12.04 -4.68 19.48
N TRP A 196 10.88 -4.87 20.12
CA TRP A 196 9.65 -5.37 19.51
C TRP A 196 9.18 -4.49 18.35
N ALA A 197 9.23 -3.16 18.52
CA ALA A 197 8.84 -2.20 17.49
C ALA A 197 9.65 -2.37 16.18
N GLN A 198 10.80 -3.05 16.21
CA GLN A 198 11.64 -3.25 15.02
C GLN A 198 11.77 -4.73 14.62
N SER A 199 11.12 -5.64 15.33
CA SER A 199 11.29 -7.09 15.11
C SER A 199 10.01 -7.89 15.14
N GLY A 200 8.92 -7.36 15.68
CA GLY A 200 7.64 -8.07 15.77
C GLY A 200 6.41 -7.17 15.75
N ALA A 201 6.54 -5.93 15.28
CA ALA A 201 5.45 -4.98 15.18
C ALA A 201 4.50 -5.30 14.01
N SER A 202 3.51 -4.42 13.80
CA SER A 202 2.51 -4.60 12.75
C SER A 202 3.16 -4.70 11.37
N ARG A 203 2.69 -5.67 10.58
CA ARG A 203 3.04 -5.90 9.17
C ARG A 203 2.01 -5.33 8.20
N TYR A 204 1.06 -4.57 8.75
CA TYR A 204 -0.10 -4.06 8.07
C TYR A 204 0.03 -2.55 7.87
N ILE A 205 -0.64 -2.04 6.85
CA ILE A 205 -0.99 -0.63 6.75
C ILE A 205 -2.48 -0.48 7.00
N GLU A 206 -2.87 0.68 7.50
CA GLU A 206 -4.28 1.07 7.45
C GLU A 206 -4.60 1.76 6.14
N VAL A 207 -5.84 1.64 5.68
CA VAL A 207 -6.31 2.31 4.47
C VAL A 207 -7.69 2.90 4.70
N TRP A 208 -7.83 4.18 4.37
CA TRP A 208 -9.12 4.83 4.16
C TRP A 208 -9.20 5.35 2.72
N GLU A 209 -10.38 5.32 2.14
CA GLU A 209 -10.66 5.82 0.79
C GLU A 209 -11.60 7.01 0.85
N SER A 210 -11.40 7.97 -0.05
CA SER A 210 -12.31 9.09 -0.23
C SER A 210 -12.39 9.52 -1.69
N ASP A 211 -13.56 9.98 -2.12
CA ASP A 211 -13.75 10.61 -3.43
C ASP A 211 -13.74 12.16 -3.33
N ASP A 212 -13.73 12.74 -2.13
CA ASP A 212 -13.88 14.19 -1.90
C ASP A 212 -13.02 14.78 -0.76
N LEU A 213 -12.16 13.97 -0.13
CA LEU A 213 -11.33 14.29 1.05
C LEU A 213 -12.10 14.67 2.33
N ARG A 214 -13.42 14.54 2.33
CA ARG A 214 -14.30 14.87 3.46
C ARG A 214 -14.94 13.62 4.03
N ASN A 215 -15.52 12.82 3.14
CA ASN A 215 -16.16 11.56 3.44
C ASN A 215 -15.16 10.44 3.20
N TRP A 216 -14.83 9.73 4.28
CA TRP A 216 -13.88 8.62 4.24
C TRP A 216 -14.61 7.30 4.44
N SER A 217 -14.09 6.25 3.81
CA SER A 217 -14.57 4.88 3.98
C SER A 217 -14.41 4.40 5.42
N GLN A 218 -14.89 3.19 5.71
CA GLN A 218 -14.42 2.46 6.89
C GLN A 218 -12.93 2.12 6.75
N GLN A 219 -12.26 1.97 7.90
CA GLN A 219 -10.87 1.55 7.98
C GLN A 219 -10.68 0.13 7.43
N ARG A 220 -9.65 -0.06 6.62
CA ARG A 220 -9.17 -1.37 6.18
C ARG A 220 -7.78 -1.63 6.75
N HIS A 221 -7.60 -2.77 7.40
CA HIS A 221 -6.32 -3.23 7.97
C HIS A 221 -5.69 -4.25 6.99
N VAL A 222 -4.70 -3.81 6.20
CA VAL A 222 -4.23 -4.55 5.02
C VAL A 222 -2.82 -5.08 5.22
N LEU A 223 -2.66 -6.41 5.13
CA LEU A 223 -1.36 -7.06 5.23
C LEU A 223 -0.55 -6.78 3.97
N VAL A 224 0.63 -6.19 4.11
CA VAL A 224 1.53 -5.90 2.97
C VAL A 224 2.93 -6.44 3.16
N SER A 225 3.38 -6.60 4.41
CA SER A 225 4.71 -7.11 4.71
C SER A 225 4.75 -8.64 4.85
N PRO A 226 5.82 -9.29 4.36
CA PRO A 226 6.00 -10.74 4.49
C PRO A 226 6.22 -11.16 5.95
N GLU A 227 6.12 -12.44 6.27
CA GLU A 227 6.25 -12.94 7.65
C GLU A 227 7.61 -12.60 8.28
N GLU A 228 8.66 -12.56 7.46
CA GLU A 228 10.03 -12.20 7.79
C GLU A 228 10.23 -10.73 8.18
N ALA A 229 9.25 -9.87 7.91
CA ALA A 229 9.31 -8.46 8.25
C ALA A 229 9.15 -8.23 9.76
N GLY A 230 9.91 -7.28 10.29
CA GLY A 230 9.77 -6.80 11.66
C GLY A 230 8.66 -5.76 11.84
N MET A 231 8.31 -5.00 10.78
CA MET A 231 7.37 -3.89 10.83
C MET A 231 6.98 -3.37 9.43
N THR A 232 6.00 -2.48 9.36
CA THR A 232 5.62 -1.73 8.15
C THR A 232 5.48 -0.24 8.48
N TYR A 233 6.57 0.52 8.39
CA TYR A 233 6.64 1.91 8.83
C TYR A 233 6.71 2.93 7.71
N ALA A 234 6.08 4.08 7.95
CA ALA A 234 5.98 5.23 7.05
C ALA A 234 5.68 4.84 5.59
N PRO A 235 4.51 4.22 5.34
CA PRO A 235 4.15 3.84 3.98
C PRO A 235 3.92 5.08 3.12
N GLU A 236 4.44 5.06 1.90
CA GLU A 236 4.19 6.02 0.85
C GLU A 236 3.81 5.32 -0.45
N ALA A 237 3.25 6.07 -1.41
CA ALA A 237 2.96 5.52 -2.72
C ALA A 237 3.12 6.54 -3.85
N ILE A 238 3.62 6.05 -4.99
CA ILE A 238 3.67 6.80 -6.25
C ILE A 238 2.96 6.03 -7.35
N TRP A 239 2.33 6.73 -8.28
CA TRP A 239 1.81 6.11 -9.50
C TRP A 239 2.92 5.86 -10.51
N ASP A 240 3.02 4.63 -11.01
CA ASP A 240 3.89 4.25 -12.10
C ASP A 240 3.08 4.05 -13.41
N PRO A 241 3.08 5.03 -14.34
CA PRO A 241 2.41 4.89 -15.63
C PRO A 241 2.93 3.74 -16.51
N GLU A 242 4.16 3.23 -16.32
CA GLU A 242 4.68 2.13 -17.16
C GLU A 242 3.97 0.80 -16.89
N ILE A 243 3.53 0.58 -15.66
CA ILE A 243 2.76 -0.61 -15.24
C ILE A 243 1.29 -0.29 -14.97
N GLY A 244 0.94 1.00 -14.91
CA GLY A 244 -0.40 1.48 -14.60
C GLY A 244 -0.85 1.00 -13.22
N ALA A 245 0.01 1.17 -12.21
CA ALA A 245 -0.25 0.79 -10.83
C ALA A 245 0.51 1.71 -9.88
N PHE A 246 0.07 1.77 -8.62
CA PHE A 246 0.86 2.34 -7.55
C PHE A 246 2.02 1.43 -7.19
N VAL A 247 3.17 2.04 -6.91
CA VAL A 247 4.26 1.44 -6.15
C VAL A 247 4.12 1.97 -4.73
N VAL A 248 3.72 1.10 -3.80
CA VAL A 248 3.60 1.40 -2.37
C VAL A 248 4.86 0.92 -1.68
N PHE A 249 5.52 1.75 -0.90
CA PHE A 249 6.81 1.47 -0.29
C PHE A 249 6.86 1.93 1.17
N TRP A 250 7.66 1.26 1.97
CA TRP A 250 7.72 1.45 3.42
C TRP A 250 9.06 0.97 3.97
N THR A 251 9.38 1.31 5.22
CA THR A 251 10.52 0.72 5.93
C THR A 251 10.15 -0.56 6.67
N SER A 252 10.99 -1.57 6.55
CA SER A 252 10.98 -2.76 7.40
C SER A 252 12.40 -3.25 7.70
N SER A 253 12.62 -3.73 8.92
CA SER A 253 13.69 -4.69 9.21
C SER A 253 13.31 -6.06 8.68
N MET A 254 14.28 -6.84 8.22
CA MET A 254 14.07 -8.17 7.64
C MET A 254 14.86 -9.22 8.41
N TYR A 255 14.23 -10.37 8.67
CA TYR A 255 14.81 -11.45 9.46
C TYR A 255 14.74 -12.80 8.72
N PRO A 256 15.56 -13.79 9.09
CA PRO A 256 15.45 -15.13 8.51
C PRO A 256 14.07 -15.75 8.73
N LYS A 257 13.63 -16.57 7.78
CA LYS A 257 12.38 -17.33 7.88
C LYS A 257 12.37 -18.22 9.13
N GLY A 258 11.23 -18.28 9.81
CA GLY A 258 11.05 -19.06 11.05
C GLY A 258 11.54 -18.37 12.32
N THR A 259 12.05 -17.14 12.23
CA THR A 259 12.40 -16.33 13.40
C THR A 259 11.22 -15.51 13.91
N HIS A 260 11.25 -15.13 15.18
CA HIS A 260 10.18 -14.38 15.85
C HIS A 260 10.74 -13.36 16.84
N TYR A 261 9.95 -12.36 17.22
CA TYR A 261 10.33 -11.52 18.36
C TYR A 261 10.42 -12.37 19.62
N SER A 262 11.51 -12.22 20.36
CA SER A 262 11.72 -12.83 21.67
C SER A 262 12.38 -11.80 22.58
N SER A 263 11.86 -11.65 23.80
CA SER A 263 12.51 -10.83 24.82
C SER A 263 13.76 -11.49 25.40
N ASP A 264 13.91 -12.81 25.20
CA ASP A 264 15.13 -13.53 25.54
C ASP A 264 16.15 -13.37 24.41
N LYS A 265 17.19 -12.58 24.67
CA LYS A 265 18.28 -12.31 23.72
C LYS A 265 19.16 -13.54 23.43
N SER A 266 18.98 -14.63 24.16
CA SER A 266 19.67 -15.90 23.94
C SER A 266 18.87 -16.90 23.10
N ASP A 267 17.63 -16.58 22.73
CA ASP A 267 16.79 -17.43 21.90
C ASP A 267 17.41 -17.62 20.51
N PRO A 268 17.72 -18.85 20.08
CA PRO A 268 18.34 -19.12 18.78
C PRO A 268 17.42 -18.78 17.59
N ASN A 269 16.11 -18.67 17.81
CA ASN A 269 15.13 -18.25 16.80
C ASN A 269 14.59 -16.83 17.07
N GLY A 270 15.15 -16.13 18.06
CA GLY A 270 14.84 -14.75 18.38
C GLY A 270 15.36 -13.80 17.31
N ARG A 271 14.59 -12.75 17.01
CA ARG A 271 14.98 -11.65 16.12
C ARG A 271 15.91 -10.66 16.83
N TYR A 272 17.02 -11.18 17.35
CA TYR A 272 18.08 -10.42 18.00
C TYR A 272 19.44 -10.98 17.56
N PRO A 273 20.44 -10.13 17.24
CA PRO A 273 20.38 -8.67 17.13
C PRO A 273 19.33 -8.17 16.13
N LEU A 274 18.76 -6.99 16.38
CA LEU A 274 17.84 -6.35 15.42
C LEU A 274 18.58 -6.07 14.10
N THR A 275 17.86 -6.07 12.97
CA THR A 275 18.43 -5.73 11.66
C THR A 275 18.10 -4.30 11.24
N GLY A 276 18.92 -3.72 10.37
CA GLY A 276 18.70 -2.38 9.84
C GLY A 276 17.47 -2.28 8.95
N GLY A 277 16.78 -1.14 9.02
CA GLY A 277 15.63 -0.84 8.19
C GLY A 277 16.00 -0.83 6.71
N GLN A 278 15.14 -1.39 5.88
CA GLN A 278 15.25 -1.45 4.43
C GLN A 278 13.97 -0.92 3.82
N THR A 279 14.04 -0.34 2.62
CA THR A 279 12.85 0.03 1.87
C THR A 279 12.31 -1.22 1.17
N LEU A 280 11.10 -1.63 1.53
CA LEU A 280 10.31 -2.63 0.81
C LEU A 280 9.29 -1.93 -0.08
N TYR A 281 8.76 -2.65 -1.06
CA TYR A 281 7.64 -2.19 -1.86
C TYR A 281 6.72 -3.32 -2.31
N SER A 282 5.49 -2.96 -2.64
CA SER A 282 4.50 -3.78 -3.33
C SER A 282 3.79 -2.92 -4.38
N THR A 283 3.13 -3.53 -5.36
CA THR A 283 2.30 -2.82 -6.33
C THR A 283 0.83 -3.11 -6.16
N THR A 284 -0.01 -2.10 -6.40
CA THR A 284 -1.48 -2.21 -6.32
C THR A 284 -2.15 -1.20 -7.24
N ARG A 285 -3.41 -1.45 -7.64
CA ARG A 285 -4.25 -0.44 -8.33
C ARG A 285 -5.31 0.15 -7.42
N ASP A 286 -5.69 -0.58 -6.37
CA ASP A 286 -6.91 -0.35 -5.60
C ASP A 286 -6.67 -0.33 -4.09
N PHE A 287 -5.42 -0.52 -3.63
CA PHE A 287 -5.07 -0.69 -2.22
C PHE A 287 -5.84 -1.81 -1.53
N VAL A 288 -6.34 -2.79 -2.28
CA VAL A 288 -6.96 -4.03 -1.78
C VAL A 288 -6.10 -5.21 -2.18
N ASN A 289 -5.72 -5.25 -3.46
CA ASN A 289 -4.94 -6.32 -4.05
C ASN A 289 -3.49 -5.85 -4.20
N PHE A 290 -2.60 -6.41 -3.40
CA PHE A 290 -1.17 -6.10 -3.40
C PHE A 290 -0.37 -7.25 -4.01
N SER A 291 0.66 -6.93 -4.80
CA SER A 291 1.66 -7.92 -5.18
C SER A 291 2.43 -8.40 -3.94
N PRO A 292 3.10 -9.56 -3.98
CA PRO A 292 4.09 -9.90 -2.97
C PRO A 292 5.12 -8.77 -2.83
N ALA A 293 5.46 -8.43 -1.59
CA ALA A 293 6.43 -7.40 -1.31
C ALA A 293 7.84 -7.83 -1.74
N LYS A 294 8.64 -6.87 -2.20
CA LYS A 294 10.04 -7.06 -2.59
C LYS A 294 10.89 -6.00 -1.90
N VAL A 295 12.16 -6.32 -1.63
CA VAL A 295 13.12 -5.31 -1.18
C VAL A 295 13.40 -4.36 -2.36
N MET A 296 13.14 -3.07 -2.15
CA MET A 296 13.51 -2.01 -3.11
C MET A 296 14.98 -1.66 -2.94
N THR A 297 15.39 -1.40 -1.70
CA THR A 297 16.74 -0.92 -1.39
C THR A 297 17.11 -1.34 0.03
N ALA A 298 18.32 -1.85 0.17
CA ALA A 298 18.98 -2.10 1.43
C ALA A 298 20.40 -1.55 1.34
N ARG A 299 20.88 -0.89 2.40
CA ARG A 299 22.26 -0.40 2.47
C ARG A 299 23.05 -1.28 3.41
N THR A 300 24.15 -1.84 2.91
CA THR A 300 25.04 -2.68 3.73
C THR A 300 25.65 -1.85 4.85
N GLY A 301 25.50 -2.30 6.10
CA GLY A 301 26.05 -1.62 7.29
C GLY A 301 25.24 -0.42 7.79
N HIS A 302 24.10 -0.12 7.16
CA HIS A 302 23.25 1.03 7.50
C HIS A 302 21.77 0.63 7.60
N GLY A 303 21.01 1.44 8.30
CA GLY A 303 19.56 1.41 8.35
C GLY A 303 18.92 2.59 7.64
N THR A 304 17.84 2.37 6.92
CA THR A 304 17.08 3.44 6.27
C THR A 304 15.63 3.48 6.78
N LEU A 305 15.16 4.66 7.14
CA LEU A 305 13.80 4.94 7.60
C LEU A 305 13.11 5.98 6.72
N ASP A 306 11.79 5.95 6.78
CA ASP A 306 10.86 6.94 6.23
C ASP A 306 11.18 7.31 4.77
N PRO A 307 11.11 6.32 3.85
CA PRO A 307 11.40 6.55 2.45
C PRO A 307 10.38 7.48 1.84
N VAL A 308 10.89 8.47 1.11
CA VAL A 308 10.12 9.38 0.24
C VAL A 308 10.65 9.22 -1.17
N ILE A 309 9.77 9.02 -2.15
CA ILE A 309 10.16 8.93 -3.57
C ILE A 309 9.36 9.91 -4.40
N ILE A 310 10.04 10.86 -5.05
CA ILE A 310 9.40 11.93 -5.82
C ILE A 310 9.96 11.97 -7.25
N PRO A 311 9.11 12.00 -8.30
CA PRO A 311 9.57 12.23 -9.66
C PRO A 311 10.11 13.66 -9.81
N ASP A 312 11.26 13.84 -10.46
CA ASP A 312 11.89 15.15 -10.65
C ASP A 312 11.39 15.93 -11.88
N GLY A 313 10.43 15.35 -12.62
CA GLY A 313 9.88 15.91 -13.87
C GLY A 313 10.81 15.83 -15.08
N LYS A 314 12.04 15.30 -14.92
CA LYS A 314 13.07 15.16 -15.96
C LYS A 314 13.37 13.69 -16.29
N GLY A 315 12.49 12.79 -15.89
CA GLY A 315 12.62 11.35 -16.09
C GLY A 315 13.43 10.62 -15.01
N TYR A 316 13.74 11.28 -13.88
CA TYR A 316 14.39 10.66 -12.73
C TYR A 316 13.46 10.65 -11.51
N TYR A 317 13.84 9.82 -10.55
CA TYR A 317 13.25 9.78 -9.22
C TYR A 317 14.29 10.18 -8.19
N GLN A 318 13.87 11.03 -7.26
CA GLN A 318 14.62 11.35 -6.05
C GLN A 318 14.09 10.45 -4.95
N ARG A 319 14.95 9.58 -4.41
CA ARG A 319 14.65 8.84 -3.19
C ARG A 319 15.37 9.50 -2.04
N ILE A 320 14.64 9.83 -0.98
CA ILE A 320 15.15 10.41 0.25
C ILE A 320 14.79 9.48 1.39
N VAL A 321 15.76 9.15 2.22
CA VAL A 321 15.56 8.35 3.45
C VAL A 321 16.34 8.99 4.58
N SER A 322 15.86 8.82 5.80
CA SER A 322 16.73 9.01 6.97
C SER A 322 17.74 7.87 7.02
N ASP A 323 19.03 8.20 6.92
CA ASP A 323 20.13 7.28 7.13
C ASP A 323 20.42 7.21 8.62
N ARG A 324 20.21 6.04 9.20
CA ARG A 324 20.41 5.79 10.61
C ARG A 324 21.35 4.60 10.76
N ASN A 325 22.51 4.83 11.36
CA ASN A 325 23.33 3.76 11.95
C ASN A 325 22.65 3.12 13.17
N SER A 326 21.44 3.55 13.56
CA SER A 326 20.77 3.18 14.82
C SER A 326 19.58 2.23 14.68
N THR A 327 19.28 1.70 13.48
CA THR A 327 18.33 0.58 13.38
C THR A 327 19.12 -0.72 13.36
N GLY A 328 19.02 -1.53 14.41
CA GLY A 328 19.75 -2.79 14.56
C GLY A 328 20.60 -2.83 15.85
N VAL A 329 20.41 -3.80 16.75
CA VAL A 329 21.31 -3.96 17.92
C VAL A 329 22.55 -4.72 17.43
N ASN A 330 23.75 -4.46 17.96
CA ASN A 330 25.06 -4.61 17.28
C ASN A 330 25.36 -3.57 16.18
N LEU A 331 24.45 -2.63 15.91
CA LEU A 331 24.85 -1.23 15.78
C LEU A 331 24.65 -0.59 17.16
N THR A 332 25.76 -0.31 17.81
CA THR A 332 25.95 0.18 19.18
C THR A 332 25.04 1.35 19.59
N TRP A 333 24.32 1.20 20.72
CA TRP A 333 23.83 2.23 21.67
C TRP A 333 23.05 3.43 21.08
N TYR A 334 22.24 4.14 21.87
CA TYR A 334 22.06 5.59 21.65
C TYR A 334 23.41 6.25 21.97
N GLY A 335 24.42 5.94 21.14
CA GLY A 335 25.81 6.32 21.34
C GLY A 335 25.92 7.82 21.47
N LEU A 336 26.90 8.26 22.26
CA LEU A 336 27.39 9.64 22.23
C LEU A 336 27.57 10.09 20.76
N PRO A 337 27.27 11.37 20.47
CA PRO A 337 26.64 11.81 19.24
C PRO A 337 27.46 11.44 18.00
N CYS A 338 26.80 10.81 17.02
CA CYS A 338 27.07 11.26 15.66
C CYS A 338 26.39 12.64 15.53
N ASP A 339 27.13 13.64 15.06
CA ASP A 339 26.66 15.03 14.95
C ASP A 339 25.53 15.22 13.90
N SER A 340 25.04 14.15 13.25
CA SER A 340 23.93 14.23 12.30
C SER A 340 23.15 12.92 12.13
N GLU A 341 21.82 13.03 12.12
CA GLU A 341 20.96 12.20 11.28
C GLU A 341 21.19 12.67 9.83
N ASP A 342 21.65 11.79 8.94
CA ASP A 342 21.92 12.17 7.55
C ASP A 342 20.71 11.87 6.67
N LEU A 343 20.40 12.79 5.76
CA LEU A 343 19.48 12.53 4.67
C LEU A 343 20.26 11.90 3.52
N TYR A 344 19.95 10.65 3.19
CA TYR A 344 20.49 10.03 2.00
C TYR A 344 19.57 10.30 0.81
N GLN A 345 20.08 11.02 -0.18
CA GLN A 345 19.39 11.29 -1.43
C GLN A 345 20.06 10.53 -2.59
N GLU A 346 19.30 9.67 -3.27
CA GLU A 346 19.72 9.04 -4.51
C GLU A 346 18.88 9.57 -5.68
N LYS A 347 19.56 9.82 -6.81
CA LYS A 347 18.93 10.10 -8.10
C LYS A 347 19.05 8.87 -8.99
N SER A 348 17.93 8.30 -9.40
CA SER A 348 17.89 7.12 -10.28
C SER A 348 17.08 7.38 -11.56
N THR A 349 17.59 6.91 -12.70
CA THR A 349 16.82 6.76 -13.95
C THR A 349 15.94 5.50 -13.94
N ILE A 350 16.23 4.59 -13.02
CA ILE A 350 15.64 3.26 -12.90
C ILE A 350 14.64 3.33 -11.74
N ARG A 351 13.34 3.32 -12.07
CA ARG A 351 12.25 3.13 -11.10
C ARG A 351 12.48 1.84 -10.28
N PRO A 352 11.91 1.71 -9.07
CA PRO A 352 12.03 0.50 -8.25
C PRO A 352 11.87 -0.75 -9.12
N ARG A 353 12.98 -1.48 -9.36
CA ARG A 353 12.96 -2.57 -10.33
C ARG A 353 11.96 -3.62 -9.85
N THR A 354 10.84 -3.75 -10.54
CA THR A 354 10.07 -4.99 -10.60
C THR A 354 11.06 -6.07 -11.07
N ALA A 355 11.59 -6.85 -10.12
CA ALA A 355 12.49 -7.96 -10.45
C ALA A 355 11.77 -8.89 -11.44
N ARG A 356 12.45 -9.17 -12.57
CA ARG A 356 12.05 -10.18 -13.56
C ARG A 356 11.90 -11.54 -12.92
#